data_AF-A0A1Y1JR37-F1
#
_entry.id   AF-A0A1Y1JR37-F1
#
_cell.length_a   1.000
_cell.length_b   1.000
_cell.length_c   1.000
_cell.angle_alpha   90.00
_cell.angle_beta   90.00
_cell.angle_gamma   90.00
#
_symmetry.space_group_name_H-M   'P 1'
#
loop_
_entity.id
_entity.type
_entity.pdbx_description
1 polymer ?
#
loop_
_entity_poly.entity_id
_entity_poly.type
_entity_poly.pdbx_seq_one_letter_code
_entity_poly.pdbx_strand_id
1 'polypeptide(L)'
;MSKNFDYTGIYDARNNGFSWSSTTNRHDPQAGLCTHLCSKFRNAQDISTNFTFIQLCQVMCLYLYHIKLKEKTDSDNIKSYCKCFHYQLKKNLLKKFGSKINTTKEYYYEMINNSVDNSQKIISKICENHDINVGEDTFKILENLDNICDLIKEFYTPHNRDLSRVERFEQNMERLEKYKDTMNESLYKELEKVFQIYKGYLTSWRDCGYGKFVLQYFKNKWKNRNTFRDRGTSASTGISTIAEKSISTGTDTRTEASAITGTRFILGTTSGIVFLSFFNYNNYFYFYTSYGSFLQPRVRKLKRFNKKKRYHQKLMDTFHDTHHNLNYNDYRISYASAD
;
A
#
# COMPACT_ATOMS: atom_id res chain seq x y z
N MET A 1 4.19 12.58 22.94
CA MET A 1 2.82 12.09 23.25
C MET A 1 2.43 10.82 22.48
N SER A 2 3.38 10.02 21.96
CA SER A 2 3.07 8.84 21.12
C SER A 2 2.51 7.62 21.89
N LYS A 3 2.75 7.50 23.20
CA LYS A 3 2.48 6.26 23.97
C LYS A 3 1.01 5.79 23.95
N ASN A 4 0.05 6.69 23.77
CA ASN A 4 -1.39 6.36 23.85
C ASN A 4 -2.03 6.08 22.48
N PHE A 5 -1.28 6.19 21.37
CA PHE A 5 -1.86 5.95 20.05
C PHE A 5 -1.94 4.45 19.79
N ASP A 6 -3.15 3.93 19.56
CA ASP A 6 -3.34 2.54 19.19
C ASP A 6 -3.09 2.32 17.70
N TYR A 7 -2.02 1.59 17.36
CA TYR A 7 -1.63 1.28 15.98
C TYR A 7 -2.32 0.04 15.42
N THR A 8 -3.11 -0.68 16.22
CA THR A 8 -3.76 -1.92 15.79
C THR A 8 -4.59 -1.70 14.52
N GLY A 9 -4.43 -2.59 13.54
CA GLY A 9 -5.18 -2.61 12.29
C GLY A 9 -4.76 -1.56 11.26
N ILE A 10 -3.74 -0.74 11.51
CA ILE A 10 -3.29 0.29 10.54
C ILE A 10 -2.82 -0.33 9.22
N TYR A 11 -2.07 -1.44 9.28
CA TYR A 11 -1.60 -2.13 8.09
C TYR A 11 -2.78 -2.66 7.25
N ASP A 12 -3.70 -3.36 7.91
CA ASP A 12 -4.90 -3.93 7.30
C ASP A 12 -5.77 -2.81 6.71
N ALA A 13 -5.94 -1.71 7.46
CA ALA A 13 -6.69 -0.53 7.05
C ALA A 13 -6.19 0.08 5.73
N ARG A 14 -4.87 0.03 5.54
CA ARG A 14 -4.22 0.60 4.36
C ARG A 14 -4.22 -0.34 3.15
N ASN A 15 -4.28 -1.65 3.39
CA ASN A 15 -4.22 -2.68 2.36
C ASN A 15 -5.57 -3.32 2.04
N ASN A 16 -6.67 -2.73 2.53
CA ASN A 16 -8.05 -3.20 2.39
C ASN A 16 -8.66 -3.10 0.96
N GLY A 17 -7.82 -3.09 -0.08
CA GLY A 17 -8.24 -3.01 -1.48
C GLY A 17 -8.52 -1.60 -2.00
N PHE A 18 -8.39 -0.55 -1.18
CA PHE A 18 -8.51 0.83 -1.68
C PHE A 18 -7.23 1.29 -2.41
N SER A 19 -7.40 1.86 -3.61
CA SER A 19 -6.30 2.50 -4.33
C SER A 19 -6.08 3.93 -3.80
N TRP A 20 -4.88 4.19 -3.29
CA TRP A 20 -4.47 5.53 -2.84
C TRP A 20 -3.88 6.40 -3.95
N SER A 21 -3.75 5.86 -5.17
CA SER A 21 -3.19 6.62 -6.28
C SER A 21 -4.16 7.73 -6.70
N SER A 22 -3.60 8.94 -6.83
CA SER A 22 -4.28 10.13 -7.35
C SER A 22 -4.37 10.14 -8.88
N THR A 23 -3.60 9.28 -9.56
CA THR A 23 -3.58 9.18 -11.03
C THR A 23 -4.54 8.12 -11.55
N THR A 24 -5.11 7.28 -10.69
CA THR A 24 -6.13 6.32 -11.09
C THR A 24 -7.34 7.08 -11.62
N ASN A 25 -7.72 6.80 -12.87
CA ASN A 25 -8.93 7.34 -13.45
C ASN A 25 -10.14 6.69 -12.77
N ARG A 26 -10.87 7.46 -11.97
CA ARG A 26 -12.03 6.98 -11.22
C ARG A 26 -13.29 7.48 -11.93
N HIS A 27 -13.87 6.63 -12.77
CA HIS A 27 -15.18 6.87 -13.40
C HIS A 27 -16.37 6.65 -12.45
N ASP A 28 -16.12 6.69 -11.13
CA ASP A 28 -17.13 6.47 -10.11
C ASP A 28 -18.07 7.70 -10.06
N PRO A 29 -19.40 7.53 -10.08
CA PRO A 29 -20.35 8.62 -9.86
C PRO A 29 -20.04 9.46 -8.61
N GLN A 30 -19.48 8.85 -7.56
CA GLN A 30 -19.08 9.53 -6.33
C GLN A 30 -17.88 10.49 -6.54
N ALA A 31 -17.08 10.30 -7.59
CA ALA A 31 -15.96 11.20 -7.91
C ALA A 31 -16.46 12.62 -8.24
N GLY A 32 -17.62 12.76 -8.89
CA GLY A 32 -18.23 14.06 -9.16
C GLY A 32 -18.60 14.80 -7.86
N LEU A 33 -19.23 14.10 -6.92
CA LEU A 33 -19.57 14.64 -5.60
C LEU A 33 -18.32 15.04 -4.81
N CYS A 34 -17.29 14.19 -4.81
CA CYS A 34 -16.01 14.51 -4.17
C CYS A 34 -15.32 15.72 -4.81
N THR A 35 -15.39 15.87 -6.14
CA THR A 35 -14.83 17.04 -6.85
C THR A 35 -15.47 18.34 -6.37
N HIS A 36 -16.80 18.34 -6.24
CA HIS A 36 -17.56 19.50 -5.80
C HIS A 36 -17.23 19.88 -4.35
N LEU A 37 -17.24 18.89 -3.45
CA LEU A 37 -16.83 19.06 -2.05
C LEU A 37 -15.42 19.65 -1.95
N CYS A 38 -14.46 19.05 -2.64
CA CYS A 38 -13.06 19.48 -2.61
C CYS A 38 -12.86 20.88 -3.19
N SER A 39 -13.62 21.26 -4.22
CA SER A 39 -13.54 22.59 -4.79
C SER A 39 -14.04 23.66 -3.81
N LYS A 40 -15.15 23.39 -3.11
CA LYS A 40 -15.66 24.30 -2.07
C LYS A 40 -14.71 24.38 -0.89
N PHE A 41 -14.27 23.23 -0.37
CA PHE A 41 -13.34 23.18 0.73
C PHE A 41 -12.03 23.92 0.42
N ARG A 42 -11.47 23.73 -0.78
CA ARG A 42 -10.29 24.48 -1.24
C ARG A 42 -10.50 26.00 -1.16
N ASN A 43 -11.62 26.48 -1.71
CA ASN A 43 -11.93 27.91 -1.73
C ASN A 43 -12.12 28.46 -0.31
N ALA A 44 -12.75 27.69 0.59
CA ALA A 44 -12.91 28.07 1.99
C ALA A 44 -11.58 28.17 2.76
N GLN A 45 -10.59 27.37 2.36
CA GLN A 45 -9.24 27.39 2.93
C GLN A 45 -8.30 28.40 2.27
N ASP A 46 -8.78 29.19 1.30
CA ASP A 46 -7.98 30.12 0.51
C ASP A 46 -6.73 29.46 -0.12
N ILE A 47 -6.87 28.17 -0.49
CA ILE A 47 -5.81 27.42 -1.14
C ILE A 47 -5.85 27.78 -2.63
N SER A 48 -4.70 28.23 -3.16
CA SER A 48 -4.55 28.58 -4.58
C SER A 48 -5.05 27.45 -5.49
N THR A 49 -5.42 27.80 -6.72
CA THR A 49 -5.95 26.86 -7.72
C THR A 49 -4.95 25.77 -8.06
N ASN A 50 -4.93 24.72 -7.25
CA ASN A 50 -3.98 23.63 -7.33
C ASN A 50 -4.73 22.35 -7.73
N PHE A 51 -4.50 21.90 -8.96
CA PHE A 51 -5.09 20.66 -9.46
C PHE A 51 -4.70 19.45 -8.60
N THR A 52 -3.48 19.40 -8.09
CA THR A 52 -3.00 18.34 -7.19
C THR A 52 -3.76 18.32 -5.86
N PHE A 53 -4.17 19.48 -5.33
CA PHE A 53 -5.02 19.53 -4.14
C PHE A 53 -6.36 18.83 -4.39
N ILE A 54 -7.02 19.16 -5.50
CA ILE A 54 -8.33 18.58 -5.84
C ILE A 54 -8.21 17.07 -6.02
N GLN A 55 -7.18 16.60 -6.71
CA GLN A 55 -6.94 15.15 -6.87
C GLN A 55 -6.74 14.44 -5.53
N LEU A 56 -5.88 14.96 -4.65
CA LEU A 56 -5.62 14.33 -3.35
C LEU A 56 -6.86 14.39 -2.44
N CYS A 57 -7.59 15.50 -2.45
CA CYS A 57 -8.84 15.63 -1.72
C CYS A 57 -9.91 14.66 -2.24
N GLN A 58 -10.02 14.46 -3.56
CA GLN A 58 -10.92 13.45 -4.12
C GLN A 58 -10.55 12.05 -3.63
N VAL A 59 -9.27 11.69 -3.58
CA VAL A 59 -8.81 10.40 -3.02
C VAL A 59 -9.27 10.26 -1.57
N MET A 60 -9.12 11.30 -0.75
CA MET A 60 -9.57 11.28 0.66
C MET A 60 -11.09 11.12 0.78
N CYS A 61 -11.86 11.88 0.01
CA CYS A 61 -13.32 11.79 0.00
C CYS A 61 -13.81 10.41 -0.43
N LEU A 62 -13.23 9.85 -1.50
CA LEU A 62 -13.55 8.50 -1.96
C LEU A 62 -13.14 7.42 -0.95
N TYR A 63 -12.10 7.67 -0.15
CA TYR A 63 -11.77 6.76 0.95
C TYR A 63 -12.87 6.76 2.02
N LEU A 64 -13.44 7.90 2.39
CA LEU A 64 -14.58 7.94 3.32
C LEU A 64 -15.78 7.15 2.79
N TYR A 65 -16.06 7.22 1.48
CA TYR A 65 -17.05 6.35 0.84
C TYR A 65 -16.70 4.87 0.99
N HIS A 66 -15.45 4.50 0.78
CA HIS A 66 -14.97 3.14 0.96
C HIS A 66 -15.14 2.66 2.41
N ILE A 67 -14.84 3.49 3.41
CA ILE A 67 -15.09 3.19 4.83
C ILE A 67 -16.58 2.93 5.06
N LYS A 68 -17.46 3.77 4.49
CA LYS A 68 -18.92 3.60 4.63
C LYS A 68 -19.43 2.30 4.03
N LEU A 69 -18.83 1.84 2.93
CA LEU A 69 -19.16 0.53 2.38
C LEU A 69 -18.65 -0.59 3.28
N LYS A 70 -17.44 -0.44 3.83
CA LYS A 70 -16.80 -1.42 4.72
C LYS A 70 -17.45 -1.51 6.10
N GLU A 71 -18.06 -0.45 6.61
CA GLU A 71 -18.79 -0.43 7.88
C GLU A 71 -19.81 -1.57 7.99
N LYS A 72 -20.43 -1.97 6.87
CA LYS A 72 -21.39 -3.07 6.83
C LYS A 72 -20.76 -4.47 6.94
N THR A 73 -19.50 -4.61 6.52
CA THR A 73 -18.81 -5.91 6.39
C THR A 73 -17.69 -6.10 7.40
N ASP A 74 -17.23 -5.01 8.00
CA ASP A 74 -15.97 -4.94 8.75
C ASP A 74 -16.02 -3.81 9.79
N SER A 75 -17.08 -3.84 10.61
CA SER A 75 -17.36 -2.80 11.61
C SER A 75 -16.25 -2.63 12.63
N ASP A 76 -15.57 -3.73 12.99
CA ASP A 76 -14.54 -3.75 14.01
C ASP A 76 -13.29 -2.96 13.58
N ASN A 77 -13.08 -2.82 12.27
CA ASN A 77 -11.95 -2.09 11.70
C ASN A 77 -12.26 -0.63 11.33
N ILE A 78 -13.49 -0.13 11.53
CA ILE A 78 -13.85 1.28 11.22
C ILE A 78 -12.90 2.24 11.92
N LYS A 79 -12.60 1.99 13.20
CA LYS A 79 -11.65 2.80 13.97
C LYS A 79 -10.28 2.85 13.27
N SER A 80 -9.76 1.71 12.82
CA SER A 80 -8.49 1.59 12.10
C SER A 80 -8.51 2.32 10.75
N TYR A 81 -9.61 2.20 10.01
CA TYR A 81 -9.81 2.93 8.76
C TYR A 81 -9.82 4.45 8.98
N CYS A 82 -10.52 4.93 10.01
CA CYS A 82 -10.54 6.35 10.36
C CYS A 82 -9.18 6.86 10.83
N LYS A 83 -8.40 6.06 11.58
CA LYS A 83 -7.00 6.40 11.90
C LYS A 83 -6.18 6.62 10.62
N CYS A 84 -6.31 5.70 9.67
CA CYS A 84 -5.61 5.77 8.39
C CYS A 84 -6.06 7.01 7.59
N PHE A 85 -7.36 7.30 7.54
CA PHE A 85 -7.90 8.49 6.91
C PHE A 85 -7.31 9.78 7.49
N HIS A 86 -7.35 9.96 8.83
CA HIS A 86 -6.81 11.17 9.45
C HIS A 86 -5.31 11.34 9.21
N TYR A 87 -4.55 10.25 9.25
CA TYR A 87 -3.14 10.28 8.88
C TYR A 87 -2.92 10.73 7.43
N GLN A 88 -3.65 10.15 6.48
CA GLN A 88 -3.54 10.52 5.05
C GLN A 88 -4.03 11.95 4.79
N LEU A 89 -5.06 12.42 5.50
CA LEU A 89 -5.54 13.80 5.49
C LEU A 89 -4.43 14.76 5.93
N LYS A 90 -3.76 14.45 7.06
CA LYS A 90 -2.64 15.24 7.57
C LYS A 90 -1.46 15.25 6.58
N LYS A 91 -1.07 14.08 6.08
CA LYS A 91 0.08 13.90 5.17
C LYS A 91 -0.12 14.60 3.83
N ASN A 92 -1.24 14.33 3.18
CA ASN A 92 -1.43 14.69 1.78
C ASN A 92 -2.05 16.06 1.58
N LEU A 93 -2.85 16.54 2.55
CA LEU A 93 -3.52 17.83 2.44
C LEU A 93 -2.91 18.86 3.39
N LEU A 94 -3.07 18.66 4.71
CA LEU A 94 -2.73 19.67 5.70
C LEU A 94 -1.25 20.09 5.65
N LYS A 95 -0.31 19.14 5.72
CA LYS A 95 1.14 19.45 5.67
C LYS A 95 1.60 19.94 4.31
N LYS A 96 0.95 19.51 3.22
CA LYS A 96 1.42 19.76 1.85
C LYS A 96 1.00 21.12 1.31
N PHE A 97 -0.21 21.56 1.61
CA PHE A 97 -0.76 22.82 1.09
C PHE A 97 -0.79 23.92 2.14
N GLY A 98 -0.51 23.59 3.40
CA GLY A 98 -0.68 24.50 4.52
C GLY A 98 -2.17 24.78 4.80
N SER A 99 -2.43 25.32 5.98
CA SER A 99 -3.73 25.88 6.34
C SER A 99 -3.52 26.79 7.54
N LYS A 100 -4.45 27.72 7.77
CA LYS A 100 -4.56 28.45 9.04
C LYS A 100 -4.98 27.52 10.20
N ILE A 101 -5.50 26.35 9.87
CA ILE A 101 -5.94 25.32 10.79
C ILE A 101 -4.74 24.48 11.20
N ASN A 102 -4.50 24.35 12.50
CA ASN A 102 -3.30 23.69 13.02
C ASN A 102 -3.52 22.21 13.36
N THR A 103 -4.78 21.75 13.43
CA THR A 103 -5.11 20.38 13.81
C THR A 103 -5.79 19.62 12.68
N THR A 104 -5.51 18.32 12.60
CA THR A 104 -6.17 17.42 11.63
C THR A 104 -7.67 17.28 11.89
N LYS A 105 -8.07 17.40 13.16
CA LYS A 105 -9.47 17.36 13.59
C LYS A 105 -10.26 18.53 13.03
N GLU A 106 -9.82 19.75 13.31
CA GLU A 106 -10.48 20.97 12.80
C GLU A 106 -10.48 20.98 11.26
N TYR A 107 -9.38 20.54 10.64
CA TYR A 107 -9.28 20.49 9.18
C TYR A 107 -10.29 19.52 8.58
N TYR A 108 -10.52 18.39 9.26
CA TYR A 108 -11.59 17.46 8.89
C TYR A 108 -12.97 18.09 9.05
N TYR A 109 -13.29 18.69 10.21
CA TYR A 109 -14.59 19.34 10.42
C TYR A 109 -14.89 20.44 9.41
N GLU A 110 -13.90 21.25 9.05
CA GLU A 110 -14.07 22.25 7.99
C GLU A 110 -14.39 21.60 6.64
N MET A 111 -13.77 20.46 6.33
CA MET A 111 -14.12 19.68 5.14
C MET A 111 -15.58 19.19 5.20
N ILE A 112 -16.07 18.74 6.38
CA ILE A 112 -17.47 18.31 6.58
C ILE A 112 -18.43 19.50 6.42
N ASN A 113 -18.14 20.63 7.07
CA ASN A 113 -19.02 21.80 7.13
C ASN A 113 -19.23 22.44 5.75
N ASN A 114 -18.24 22.29 4.86
CA ASN A 114 -18.32 22.76 3.48
C ASN A 114 -19.06 21.79 2.53
N SER A 115 -19.62 20.69 3.03
CA SER A 115 -20.41 19.76 2.22
C SER A 115 -21.82 20.31 1.90
N VAL A 116 -22.22 20.10 0.66
CA VAL A 116 -23.39 20.79 0.06
C VAL A 116 -24.68 20.05 0.34
N ASP A 117 -24.61 18.72 0.26
CA ASP A 117 -25.77 17.85 0.26
C ASP A 117 -25.73 16.91 1.47
N ASN A 118 -26.92 16.50 1.93
CA ASN A 118 -27.06 15.62 3.09
C ASN A 118 -26.34 14.28 2.92
N SER A 119 -26.26 13.75 1.69
CA SER A 119 -25.51 12.52 1.40
C SER A 119 -24.02 12.69 1.70
N GLN A 120 -23.42 13.78 1.22
CA GLN A 120 -22.02 14.14 1.48
C GLN A 120 -21.78 14.36 2.98
N LYS A 121 -22.71 15.03 3.68
CA LYS A 121 -22.64 15.20 5.14
C LYS A 121 -22.53 13.86 5.87
N ILE A 122 -23.36 12.87 5.51
CA ILE A 122 -23.35 11.56 6.17
C ILE A 122 -22.00 10.86 6.01
N ILE A 123 -21.44 10.84 4.80
CA ILE A 123 -20.13 10.20 4.55
C ILE A 123 -19.02 10.94 5.27
N SER A 124 -19.14 12.27 5.34
CA SER A 124 -18.20 13.12 6.02
C SER A 124 -18.29 13.00 7.55
N LYS A 125 -19.29 12.32 8.12
CA LYS A 125 -19.40 12.09 9.57
C LYS A 125 -18.90 10.72 10.03
N ILE A 126 -18.53 9.82 9.13
CA ILE A 126 -18.18 8.44 9.49
C ILE A 126 -17.00 8.33 10.46
N CYS A 127 -16.04 9.25 10.38
CA CYS A 127 -14.89 9.31 11.28
C CYS A 127 -15.04 10.34 12.41
N GLU A 128 -16.19 10.98 12.57
CA GLU A 128 -16.42 12.02 13.59
C GLU A 128 -16.23 11.48 15.02
N ASN A 129 -16.73 10.27 15.28
CA ASN A 129 -16.60 9.61 16.58
C ASN A 129 -15.26 8.87 16.76
N HIS A 130 -14.39 8.91 15.75
CA HIS A 130 -13.08 8.29 15.75
C HIS A 130 -11.98 9.34 15.67
N ASP A 131 -12.23 10.50 16.27
CA ASP A 131 -11.29 11.61 16.29
C ASP A 131 -9.96 11.20 16.92
N ILE A 132 -8.91 11.40 16.14
CA ILE A 132 -7.56 11.00 16.48
C ILE A 132 -6.64 12.17 16.23
N ASN A 133 -6.17 12.76 17.33
CA ASN A 133 -5.09 13.72 17.25
C ASN A 133 -3.78 12.99 16.87
N VAL A 134 -3.42 13.08 15.59
CA VAL A 134 -2.15 12.55 15.09
C VAL A 134 -1.03 13.54 15.44
N GLY A 135 -0.50 13.42 16.66
CA GLY A 135 0.67 14.18 17.11
C GLY A 135 1.89 13.98 16.20
N GLU A 136 2.90 14.85 16.30
CA GLU A 136 4.03 14.83 15.36
C GLU A 136 4.88 13.54 15.45
N ASP A 137 5.12 13.02 16.66
CA ASP A 137 5.81 11.73 16.83
C ASP A 137 5.03 10.59 16.18
N THR A 138 3.73 10.52 16.46
CA THR A 138 2.81 9.55 15.88
C THR A 138 2.78 9.64 14.36
N PHE A 139 2.76 10.87 13.82
CA PHE A 139 2.81 11.11 12.39
C PHE A 139 4.07 10.52 11.75
N LYS A 140 5.25 10.76 12.34
CA LYS A 140 6.52 10.20 11.83
C LYS A 140 6.55 8.67 11.90
N ILE A 141 5.99 8.08 12.95
CA ILE A 141 5.87 6.62 13.04
C ILE A 141 4.96 6.09 11.92
N LEU A 142 3.77 6.68 11.76
CA LEU A 142 2.84 6.30 10.70
C LEU A 142 3.45 6.49 9.31
N GLU A 143 4.25 7.54 9.10
CA GLU A 143 4.95 7.78 7.84
C GLU A 143 5.98 6.68 7.50
N ASN A 144 6.76 6.23 8.49
CA ASN A 144 7.68 5.10 8.25
C ASN A 144 6.92 3.79 8.00
N LEU A 145 5.82 3.53 8.73
CA LEU A 145 4.92 2.41 8.45
C LEU A 145 4.34 2.50 7.03
N ASP A 146 3.97 3.70 6.61
CA ASP A 146 3.45 3.98 5.27
C ASP A 146 4.48 3.60 4.20
N ASN A 147 5.71 4.11 4.34
CA ASN A 147 6.79 3.79 3.41
C ASN A 147 7.05 2.28 3.34
N ILE A 148 6.97 1.58 4.48
CA ILE A 148 7.11 0.13 4.53
C ILE A 148 6.01 -0.58 3.75
N CYS A 149 4.74 -0.22 3.93
CA CYS A 149 3.68 -0.91 3.18
C CYS A 149 3.77 -0.64 1.67
N ASP A 150 4.22 0.54 1.25
CA ASP A 150 4.43 0.83 -0.17
C ASP A 150 5.56 -0.01 -0.76
N LEU A 151 6.67 -0.16 -0.04
CA LEU A 151 7.77 -1.05 -0.44
C LEU A 151 7.33 -2.52 -0.51
N ILE A 152 6.50 -2.96 0.44
CA ILE A 152 5.89 -4.31 0.40
C ILE A 152 5.05 -4.49 -0.87
N LYS A 153 4.26 -3.48 -1.27
CA LYS A 153 3.48 -3.54 -2.51
C LYS A 153 4.38 -3.63 -3.75
N GLU A 154 5.53 -2.96 -3.74
CA GLU A 154 6.47 -3.04 -4.86
C GLU A 154 7.04 -4.47 -5.03
N PHE A 155 7.22 -5.22 -3.94
CA PHE A 155 7.77 -6.58 -3.96
C PHE A 155 6.88 -7.64 -4.61
N TYR A 156 5.59 -7.35 -4.84
CA TYR A 156 4.74 -8.22 -5.67
C TYR A 156 5.29 -8.36 -7.08
N THR A 157 5.93 -7.32 -7.63
CA THR A 157 6.54 -7.33 -8.95
C THR A 157 7.95 -7.90 -8.89
N PRO A 158 8.28 -9.01 -9.58
CA PRO A 158 9.59 -9.65 -9.49
C PRO A 158 10.80 -8.75 -9.75
N HIS A 159 10.68 -7.80 -10.68
CA HIS A 159 11.76 -6.88 -11.06
C HIS A 159 12.06 -5.80 -10.00
N ASN A 160 11.15 -5.63 -9.03
CA ASN A 160 11.33 -4.71 -7.91
C ASN A 160 11.96 -5.40 -6.68
N ARG A 161 12.42 -6.65 -6.82
CA ARG A 161 13.04 -7.42 -5.73
C ARG A 161 14.56 -7.21 -5.73
N ASP A 162 14.98 -5.96 -5.83
CA ASP A 162 16.38 -5.57 -5.84
C ASP A 162 16.87 -5.16 -4.44
N LEU A 163 18.20 -5.09 -4.30
CA LEU A 163 18.87 -4.74 -3.06
C LEU A 163 18.48 -3.33 -2.57
N SER A 164 18.39 -2.35 -3.48
CA SER A 164 18.09 -0.95 -3.11
C SER A 164 16.72 -0.80 -2.44
N ARG A 165 15.70 -1.52 -2.92
CA ARG A 165 14.37 -1.53 -2.29
C ARG A 165 14.37 -2.22 -0.93
N VAL A 166 15.12 -3.32 -0.79
CA VAL A 166 15.27 -3.99 0.50
C VAL A 166 16.02 -3.12 1.50
N GLU A 167 17.08 -2.43 1.10
CA GLU A 167 17.79 -1.46 1.95
C GLU A 167 16.85 -0.33 2.40
N ARG A 168 16.01 0.20 1.50
CA ARG A 168 14.99 1.19 1.87
C ARG A 168 13.98 0.65 2.88
N PHE A 169 13.55 -0.61 2.74
CA PHE A 169 12.66 -1.26 3.71
C PHE A 169 13.35 -1.34 5.07
N GLU A 170 14.61 -1.77 5.11
CA GLU A 170 15.39 -1.87 6.33
C GLU A 170 15.62 -0.54 7.02
N GLN A 171 15.94 0.53 6.27
CA GLN A 171 16.11 1.87 6.82
C GLN A 171 14.84 2.36 7.51
N ASN A 172 13.65 2.09 6.94
CA ASN A 172 12.39 2.45 7.59
C ASN A 172 12.15 1.60 8.85
N MET A 173 12.50 0.31 8.84
CA MET A 173 12.43 -0.53 10.03
C MET A 173 13.40 -0.06 11.13
N GLU A 174 14.63 0.30 10.78
CA GLU A 174 15.64 0.86 11.72
C GLU A 174 15.16 2.20 12.30
N ARG A 175 14.53 3.07 11.48
CA ARG A 175 13.90 4.30 11.98
C ARG A 175 12.80 4.01 12.98
N LEU A 176 11.97 2.99 12.73
CA LEU A 176 10.94 2.58 13.66
C LEU A 176 11.52 2.04 14.97
N GLU A 177 12.59 1.25 14.92
CA GLU A 177 13.27 0.75 16.11
C GLU A 177 13.84 1.87 17.00
N LYS A 178 14.18 3.05 16.45
CA LYS A 178 14.58 4.21 17.27
C LYS A 178 13.45 4.72 18.18
N TYR A 179 12.20 4.37 17.88
CA TYR A 179 11.05 4.69 18.71
C TYR A 179 10.77 3.64 19.80
N LYS A 180 11.69 2.68 20.08
CA LYS A 180 11.49 1.55 21.02
C LYS A 180 11.00 1.94 22.43
N ASP A 181 11.40 3.10 22.93
CA ASP A 181 10.99 3.58 24.27
C ASP A 181 9.61 4.28 24.26
N THR A 182 9.15 4.66 23.07
CA THR A 182 7.82 5.21 22.81
C THR A 182 6.86 4.20 22.18
N MET A 183 7.38 3.06 21.72
CA MET A 183 6.63 1.95 21.17
C MET A 183 5.75 1.35 22.25
N ASN A 184 4.44 1.51 22.08
CA ASN A 184 3.48 0.72 22.81
C ASN A 184 3.31 -0.66 22.15
N GLU A 185 2.63 -1.55 22.88
CA GLU A 185 2.40 -2.93 22.45
C GLU A 185 1.67 -3.03 21.10
N SER A 186 0.78 -2.08 20.78
CA SER A 186 0.03 -2.09 19.52
C SER A 186 0.92 -1.86 18.30
N LEU A 187 1.92 -0.96 18.40
CA LEU A 187 2.89 -0.73 17.33
C LEU A 187 3.76 -1.96 17.10
N TYR A 188 4.18 -2.61 18.19
CA TYR A 188 4.95 -3.85 18.12
C TYR A 188 4.19 -4.95 17.40
N LYS A 189 2.91 -5.17 17.76
CA LYS A 189 2.05 -6.17 17.11
C LYS A 189 1.89 -5.90 15.62
N GLU A 190 1.72 -4.64 15.21
CA GLU A 190 1.64 -4.32 13.78
C GLU A 190 2.96 -4.51 13.05
N LEU A 191 4.08 -4.14 13.64
CA LEU A 191 5.39 -4.38 13.03
C LEU A 191 5.69 -5.87 12.86
N GLU A 192 5.29 -6.70 13.82
CA GLU A 192 5.44 -8.14 13.71
C GLU A 192 4.59 -8.68 12.54
N LYS A 193 3.34 -8.22 12.35
CA LYS A 193 2.52 -8.60 11.19
C LYS A 193 3.20 -8.24 9.86
N VAL A 194 3.62 -6.99 9.73
CA VAL A 194 4.35 -6.47 8.55
C VAL A 194 5.60 -7.31 8.28
N PHE A 195 6.32 -7.68 9.33
CA PHE A 195 7.53 -8.47 9.22
C PHE A 195 7.26 -9.91 8.80
N GLN A 196 6.18 -10.53 9.28
CA GLN A 196 5.78 -11.87 8.85
C GLN A 196 5.40 -11.90 7.36
N ILE A 197 4.69 -10.86 6.88
CA ILE A 197 4.39 -10.70 5.46
C ILE A 197 5.68 -10.59 4.64
N TYR A 198 6.60 -9.75 5.10
CA TYR A 198 7.90 -9.58 4.45
C TYR A 198 8.73 -10.88 4.41
N LYS A 199 8.76 -11.66 5.50
CA LYS A 199 9.37 -13.01 5.51
C LYS A 199 8.74 -13.93 4.47
N GLY A 200 7.41 -13.89 4.32
CA GLY A 200 6.70 -14.61 3.28
C GLY A 200 7.26 -14.31 1.89
N TYR A 201 7.47 -13.02 1.57
CA TYR A 201 8.10 -12.64 0.31
C TYR A 201 9.51 -13.20 0.16
N LEU A 202 10.37 -13.06 1.18
CA LEU A 202 11.72 -13.59 1.12
C LEU A 202 11.72 -15.10 0.83
N THR A 203 10.81 -15.87 1.43
CA THR A 203 10.72 -17.30 1.10
C THR A 203 10.34 -17.56 -0.36
N SER A 204 9.43 -16.75 -0.93
CA SER A 204 9.05 -16.82 -2.35
C SER A 204 10.16 -16.39 -3.33
N TRP A 205 11.24 -15.78 -2.84
CA TRP A 205 12.34 -15.29 -3.68
C TRP A 205 13.44 -16.32 -3.91
N ARG A 206 13.39 -17.49 -3.25
CA ARG A 206 14.41 -18.54 -3.39
C ARG A 206 14.60 -18.99 -4.84
N ASP A 207 13.50 -19.05 -5.58
CA ASP A 207 13.48 -19.48 -6.98
C ASP A 207 13.61 -18.31 -7.96
N CYS A 208 13.71 -17.07 -7.47
CA CYS A 208 13.87 -15.88 -8.29
C CYS A 208 15.35 -15.55 -8.50
N GLY A 209 15.79 -15.42 -9.75
CA GLY A 209 17.19 -15.07 -10.07
C GLY A 209 17.67 -13.78 -9.38
N TYR A 210 16.83 -12.74 -9.36
CA TYR A 210 17.09 -11.48 -8.66
C TYR A 210 17.10 -11.65 -7.14
N GLY A 211 16.27 -12.57 -6.62
CA GLY A 211 16.08 -12.79 -5.20
C GLY A 211 17.28 -13.43 -4.50
N LYS A 212 18.08 -14.25 -5.20
CA LYS A 212 19.20 -15.01 -4.59
C LYS A 212 20.23 -14.11 -3.90
N PHE A 213 20.66 -13.03 -4.56
CA PHE A 213 21.61 -12.08 -3.98
C PHE A 213 21.03 -11.36 -2.75
N VAL A 214 19.76 -10.96 -2.84
CA VAL A 214 19.07 -10.27 -1.75
C VAL A 214 18.86 -11.20 -0.55
N LEU A 215 18.58 -12.48 -0.79
CA LEU A 215 18.47 -13.48 0.27
C LEU A 215 19.79 -13.72 1.00
N GLN A 216 20.92 -13.68 0.30
CA GLN A 216 22.23 -13.79 0.92
C GLN A 216 22.52 -12.59 1.81
N TYR A 217 22.25 -11.37 1.32
CA TYR A 217 22.33 -10.14 2.11
C TYR A 217 21.47 -10.24 3.38
N PHE A 218 20.21 -10.66 3.22
CA PHE A 218 19.26 -10.78 4.33
C PHE A 218 19.70 -11.82 5.36
N LYS A 219 20.14 -13.00 4.92
CA LYS A 219 20.60 -14.08 5.81
C LYS A 219 21.74 -13.62 6.72
N ASN A 220 22.65 -12.79 6.22
CA ASN A 220 23.77 -12.29 7.00
C ASN A 220 23.35 -11.20 7.99
N LYS A 221 22.57 -10.21 7.52
CA LYS A 221 22.21 -9.04 8.34
C LYS A 221 21.16 -9.37 9.40
N TRP A 222 20.14 -10.16 9.06
CA TRP A 222 18.99 -10.42 9.95
C TRP A 222 19.15 -11.60 10.88
N LYS A 223 20.12 -12.48 10.66
CA LYS A 223 20.48 -13.51 11.64
C LYS A 223 20.79 -12.91 13.02
N ASN A 224 21.27 -11.67 13.04
CA ASN A 224 21.66 -10.95 14.25
C ASN A 224 20.59 -9.98 14.77
N ARG A 225 19.47 -9.79 14.05
CA ARG A 225 18.44 -8.82 14.40
C ARG A 225 17.40 -9.48 15.34
N ASN A 226 17.77 -9.63 16.60
CA ASN A 226 16.88 -10.08 17.69
C ASN A 226 15.87 -8.99 18.14
N THR A 227 15.79 -7.87 17.42
CA THR A 227 15.32 -6.57 17.92
C THR A 227 13.86 -6.50 18.36
N PHE A 228 13.04 -7.49 18.00
CA PHE A 228 11.66 -7.57 18.44
C PHE A 228 11.41 -8.66 19.51
N ARG A 229 12.15 -9.76 19.50
CA ARG A 229 11.85 -10.93 20.35
C ARG A 229 12.24 -10.79 21.82
N ASP A 230 13.22 -9.94 22.14
CA ASP A 230 13.87 -9.99 23.46
C ASP A 230 13.09 -9.34 24.61
N ARG A 231 11.90 -8.76 24.38
CA ARG A 231 11.11 -8.14 25.47
C ARG A 231 10.12 -9.11 26.16
N GLY A 232 9.93 -10.34 25.65
CA GLY A 232 8.76 -11.16 26.01
C GLY A 232 8.98 -12.41 26.86
N THR A 233 10.22 -12.90 27.03
CA THR A 233 10.41 -14.24 27.64
C THR A 233 11.16 -14.25 28.97
N SER A 234 11.63 -13.09 29.45
CA SER A 234 12.37 -13.02 30.74
C SER A 234 11.60 -12.38 31.89
N ALA A 235 10.33 -12.00 31.69
CA ALA A 235 9.46 -11.52 32.77
C ALA A 235 8.52 -12.64 33.24
N SER A 236 9.02 -13.47 34.16
CA SER A 236 8.28 -14.02 35.29
C SER A 236 6.90 -14.64 35.00
N THR A 237 6.89 -15.87 34.48
CA THR A 237 5.90 -16.86 34.93
C THR A 237 6.34 -17.39 36.29
N GLY A 238 6.28 -16.52 37.31
CA GLY A 238 6.27 -16.93 38.70
C GLY A 238 4.91 -17.55 39.02
N ILE A 239 4.62 -18.71 38.42
CA ILE A 239 3.60 -19.60 38.97
C ILE A 239 4.23 -20.14 40.26
N SER A 240 3.84 -19.52 41.37
CA SER A 240 4.05 -20.07 42.70
C SER A 240 3.33 -21.41 42.74
N THR A 241 4.09 -22.49 42.66
CA THR A 241 3.64 -23.84 42.96
C THR A 241 3.31 -23.90 44.45
N ILE A 242 2.11 -23.46 44.83
CA ILE A 242 1.54 -23.82 46.12
C ILE A 242 1.16 -25.29 46.00
N ALA A 243 1.96 -26.14 46.66
CA ALA A 243 1.63 -27.52 46.88
C ALA A 243 0.41 -27.59 47.81
N GLU A 244 -0.79 -27.68 47.22
CA GLU A 244 -1.99 -28.06 47.95
C GLU A 244 -1.98 -29.59 48.13
N LYS A 245 -1.75 -29.96 49.40
CA LYS A 245 -1.94 -31.28 49.97
C LYS A 245 -3.40 -31.68 49.83
N SER A 246 -3.66 -32.70 49.03
CA SER A 246 -4.96 -33.30 48.82
C SER A 246 -5.54 -33.86 50.13
N ILE A 247 -6.72 -33.37 50.51
CA ILE A 247 -7.69 -34.11 51.33
C ILE A 247 -8.99 -34.18 50.55
N SER A 248 -9.34 -35.42 50.24
CA SER A 248 -10.60 -35.89 49.67
C SER A 248 -11.80 -35.46 50.52
N THR A 249 -12.81 -34.87 49.89
CA THR A 249 -14.22 -35.28 50.05
C THR A 249 -15.07 -34.54 49.01
N GLY A 250 -15.89 -35.31 48.27
CA GLY A 250 -16.57 -34.83 47.08
C GLY A 250 -17.85 -34.04 47.31
N THR A 251 -18.33 -33.41 46.25
CA THR A 251 -19.73 -33.43 45.79
C THR A 251 -19.81 -32.73 44.45
N ASP A 252 -20.68 -33.25 43.59
CA ASP A 252 -20.91 -32.84 42.21
C ASP A 252 -21.20 -31.34 42.05
N THR A 253 -20.54 -30.70 41.08
CA THR A 253 -21.12 -29.55 40.35
C THR A 253 -20.37 -29.29 39.04
N ARG A 254 -21.00 -29.73 37.94
CA ARG A 254 -21.06 -29.15 36.60
C ARG A 254 -19.99 -28.10 36.25
N THR A 255 -18.95 -28.54 35.54
CA THR A 255 -17.96 -27.67 34.89
C THR A 255 -18.45 -27.25 33.51
N GLU A 256 -18.70 -25.96 33.31
CA GLU A 256 -18.81 -25.34 31.99
C GLU A 256 -17.41 -25.21 31.38
N ALA A 257 -17.19 -25.89 30.25
CA ALA A 257 -15.98 -25.77 29.46
C ALA A 257 -16.03 -24.45 28.67
N SER A 258 -15.39 -23.39 29.18
CA SER A 258 -15.05 -22.23 28.37
C SER A 258 -13.90 -22.60 27.43
N ALA A 259 -14.24 -22.97 26.19
CA ALA A 259 -13.28 -23.17 25.13
C ALA A 259 -12.61 -21.82 24.80
N ILE A 260 -11.34 -21.67 25.19
CA ILE A 260 -10.47 -20.61 24.71
C ILE A 260 -10.21 -20.89 23.23
N THR A 261 -10.89 -20.14 22.36
CA THR A 261 -10.63 -20.08 20.92
C THR A 261 -9.30 -19.38 20.67
N GLY A 262 -8.20 -20.12 20.88
CA GLY A 262 -6.91 -19.78 20.31
C GLY A 262 -7.02 -19.88 18.79
N THR A 263 -7.11 -18.75 18.11
CA THR A 263 -6.99 -18.64 16.65
C THR A 263 -5.57 -19.07 16.23
N ARG A 264 -5.38 -20.38 16.07
CA ARG A 264 -4.30 -20.93 15.27
C ARG A 264 -4.51 -20.40 13.85
N PHE A 265 -3.63 -19.48 13.43
CA PHE A 265 -3.35 -19.28 12.02
C PHE A 265 -2.77 -20.59 11.48
N ILE A 266 -3.65 -21.47 11.03
CA ILE A 266 -3.28 -22.61 10.19
C ILE A 266 -2.80 -21.97 8.89
N LEU A 267 -1.47 -21.93 8.72
CA LEU A 267 -0.82 -21.88 7.42
C LEU A 267 -1.28 -23.14 6.68
N GLY A 268 -2.46 -23.05 6.07
CA GLY A 268 -2.98 -24.07 5.19
C GLY A 268 -2.03 -24.18 4.02
N THR A 269 -1.24 -25.25 4.02
CA THR A 269 -0.70 -25.83 2.80
C THR A 269 -1.91 -26.13 1.91
N THR A 270 -2.22 -25.20 1.01
CA THR A 270 -3.27 -25.37 0.02
C THR A 270 -2.92 -26.57 -0.84
N SER A 271 -3.58 -27.69 -0.55
CA SER A 271 -3.70 -28.84 -1.42
C SER A 271 -4.00 -28.36 -2.83
N GLY A 272 -3.20 -28.84 -3.77
CA GLY A 272 -3.16 -28.40 -5.15
C GLY A 272 -4.54 -28.37 -5.80
N ILE A 273 -5.00 -27.17 -6.13
CA ILE A 273 -5.96 -26.99 -7.21
C ILE A 273 -5.15 -27.16 -8.49
N VAL A 274 -5.32 -28.30 -9.13
CA VAL A 274 -4.86 -28.55 -10.50
C VAL A 274 -5.53 -27.51 -11.39
N PHE A 275 -4.74 -26.54 -11.86
CA PHE A 275 -5.15 -25.65 -12.94
C PHE A 275 -5.25 -26.51 -14.21
N LEU A 276 -6.44 -27.06 -14.47
CA LEU A 276 -6.78 -27.58 -15.78
C LEU A 276 -6.87 -26.38 -16.73
N SER A 277 -5.81 -26.22 -17.51
CA SER A 277 -5.73 -25.33 -18.66
C SER A 277 -6.76 -25.72 -19.71
N PHE A 278 -7.93 -25.08 -19.69
CA PHE A 278 -8.86 -25.06 -20.81
C PHE A 278 -8.39 -24.05 -21.87
N PHE A 279 -7.29 -24.38 -22.53
CA PHE A 279 -7.03 -23.89 -23.87
C PHE A 279 -7.62 -24.90 -24.83
N ASN A 280 -8.88 -24.73 -25.24
CA ASN A 280 -9.39 -25.32 -26.48
C ASN A 280 -10.61 -24.53 -26.99
N TYR A 281 -10.43 -24.00 -28.20
CA TYR A 281 -11.42 -23.81 -29.26
C TYR A 281 -12.74 -23.08 -28.94
N ASN A 282 -12.75 -21.77 -29.19
CA ASN A 282 -13.90 -21.09 -29.80
C ASN A 282 -13.41 -20.23 -30.99
N ASN A 283 -12.90 -20.93 -32.01
CA ASN A 283 -13.04 -20.49 -33.39
C ASN A 283 -14.40 -20.99 -33.88
N TYR A 284 -15.05 -20.19 -34.74
CA TYR A 284 -16.39 -20.38 -35.33
C TYR A 284 -17.57 -19.83 -34.52
N PHE A 285 -17.83 -18.52 -34.68
CA PHE A 285 -19.04 -18.05 -35.37
C PHE A 285 -18.88 -16.57 -35.75
N TYR A 286 -18.39 -16.34 -36.97
CA TYR A 286 -18.62 -15.10 -37.69
C TYR A 286 -20.10 -15.07 -38.09
N PHE A 287 -20.94 -14.38 -37.32
CA PHE A 287 -22.23 -13.94 -37.84
C PHE A 287 -22.02 -12.62 -38.60
N TYR A 288 -22.08 -12.75 -39.93
CA TYR A 288 -22.36 -11.66 -40.86
C TYR A 288 -23.56 -10.86 -40.35
N THR A 289 -23.31 -9.63 -39.90
CA THR A 289 -24.36 -8.62 -39.72
C THR A 289 -24.17 -7.53 -40.76
N SER A 290 -25.22 -7.30 -41.53
CA SER A 290 -25.29 -6.37 -42.66
C SER A 290 -25.35 -4.90 -42.20
N TYR A 291 -24.32 -4.42 -41.51
CA TYR A 291 -24.16 -3.02 -41.12
C TYR A 291 -22.75 -2.48 -41.45
N GLY A 292 -22.26 -2.85 -42.63
CA GLY A 292 -20.95 -2.45 -43.18
C GLY A 292 -20.91 -1.04 -43.80
N SER A 293 -21.58 -0.04 -43.23
CA SER A 293 -21.55 1.33 -43.79
C SER A 293 -21.47 2.48 -42.77
N PHE A 294 -21.38 2.20 -41.46
CA PHE A 294 -21.26 3.25 -40.43
C PHE A 294 -19.92 3.30 -39.68
N LEU A 295 -18.89 2.55 -40.11
CA LEU A 295 -17.51 2.75 -39.62
C LEU A 295 -16.80 3.88 -40.38
N GLN A 296 -17.30 5.06 -40.06
CA GLN A 296 -16.90 6.42 -40.42
C GLN A 296 -15.51 6.81 -39.82
N PRO A 297 -14.92 7.97 -40.17
CA PRO A 297 -13.56 8.14 -40.71
C PRO A 297 -12.37 8.07 -39.72
N ARG A 298 -12.58 7.70 -38.46
CA ARG A 298 -11.53 7.75 -37.42
C ARG A 298 -10.39 6.77 -37.66
N VAL A 299 -10.67 5.61 -38.25
CA VAL A 299 -9.64 4.60 -38.57
C VAL A 299 -8.74 5.06 -39.73
N ARG A 300 -9.24 5.90 -40.64
CA ARG A 300 -8.46 6.50 -41.74
C ARG A 300 -7.39 7.48 -41.22
N LYS A 301 -7.66 8.23 -40.15
CA LYS A 301 -6.67 9.12 -39.51
C LYS A 301 -5.55 8.33 -38.82
N LEU A 302 -5.87 7.21 -38.14
CA LEU A 302 -4.87 6.33 -37.53
C LEU A 302 -3.92 5.68 -38.56
N LYS A 303 -4.44 5.25 -39.73
CA LYS A 303 -3.59 4.75 -40.83
C LYS A 303 -2.62 5.81 -41.39
N ARG A 304 -2.99 7.10 -41.38
CA ARG A 304 -2.09 8.19 -41.80
C ARG A 304 -1.00 8.51 -40.77
N PHE A 305 -1.31 8.44 -39.47
CA PHE A 305 -0.30 8.62 -38.42
C PHE A 305 0.73 7.49 -38.39
N ASN A 306 0.31 6.25 -38.66
CA ASN A 306 1.23 5.11 -38.66
C ASN A 306 2.22 5.13 -39.87
N LYS A 307 1.85 5.77 -40.99
CA LYS A 307 2.78 5.98 -42.12
C LYS A 307 3.89 6.99 -41.80
N LYS A 308 3.64 8.01 -40.96
CA LYS A 308 4.68 8.98 -40.53
C LYS A 308 5.73 8.35 -39.61
N LYS A 309 5.37 7.34 -38.79
CA LYS A 309 6.34 6.64 -37.92
C LYS A 309 7.37 5.81 -38.68
N ARG A 310 7.03 5.23 -39.83
CA ARG A 310 7.99 4.47 -40.64
C ARG A 310 9.12 5.33 -41.24
N TYR A 311 8.87 6.62 -41.45
CA TYR A 311 9.91 7.55 -41.92
C TYR A 311 10.95 7.86 -40.84
N HIS A 312 10.54 7.96 -39.58
CA HIS A 312 11.47 8.18 -38.46
C HIS A 312 12.31 6.94 -38.13
N GLN A 313 11.76 5.74 -38.36
CA GLN A 313 12.51 4.50 -38.13
C GLN A 313 13.66 4.35 -39.15
N LYS A 314 13.40 4.67 -40.42
CA LYS A 314 14.44 4.72 -41.47
C LYS A 314 15.53 5.77 -41.22
N LEU A 315 15.25 6.82 -40.45
CA LEU A 315 16.20 7.88 -40.14
C LEU A 315 17.10 7.53 -38.93
N MET A 316 16.60 6.70 -38.01
CA MET A 316 17.42 6.15 -36.92
C MET A 316 18.36 5.05 -37.41
N ASP A 317 17.88 4.20 -38.33
CA ASP A 317 18.71 3.12 -38.89
C ASP A 317 19.91 3.68 -39.68
N THR A 318 19.74 4.77 -40.45
CA THR A 318 20.87 5.43 -41.14
C THR A 318 21.86 6.09 -40.19
N PHE A 319 21.42 6.57 -39.03
CA PHE A 319 22.32 7.14 -38.03
C PHE A 319 23.22 6.07 -37.40
N HIS A 320 22.68 4.88 -37.15
CA HIS A 320 23.44 3.76 -36.61
C HIS A 320 24.47 3.21 -37.60
N ASP A 321 24.10 3.06 -38.88
CA ASP A 321 25.01 2.59 -39.93
C ASP A 321 26.14 3.59 -40.21
N THR A 322 25.86 4.91 -40.15
CA THR A 322 26.89 5.94 -40.39
C THR A 322 27.93 5.97 -39.27
N HIS A 323 27.51 5.80 -38.01
CA HIS A 323 28.44 5.75 -36.87
C HIS A 323 29.29 4.48 -36.86
N HIS A 324 28.77 3.36 -37.33
CA HIS A 324 29.52 2.10 -37.38
C HIS A 324 30.62 2.13 -38.46
N ASN A 325 30.41 2.88 -39.56
CA ASN A 325 31.40 3.06 -40.62
C ASN A 325 32.51 4.08 -40.29
N LEU A 326 32.22 5.11 -39.51
CA LEU A 326 33.24 6.08 -39.08
C LEU A 326 34.25 5.44 -38.11
N ASN A 327 33.77 4.60 -37.18
CA ASN A 327 34.67 3.89 -36.27
C ASN A 327 35.52 2.81 -36.96
N TYR A 328 35.07 2.22 -38.07
CA TYR A 328 35.85 1.14 -38.72
C TYR A 328 37.05 1.66 -39.53
N ASN A 329 37.00 2.92 -40.00
CA ASN A 329 38.09 3.49 -40.80
C ASN A 329 39.22 4.13 -39.96
N ASP A 330 38.94 4.58 -38.74
CA ASP A 330 39.97 5.19 -37.86
C ASP A 330 40.98 4.16 -37.32
N TYR A 331 40.64 2.87 -37.27
CA TYR A 331 41.59 1.82 -36.84
C TYR A 331 42.49 1.30 -37.97
N ARG A 332 42.38 1.82 -39.21
CA ARG A 332 43.19 1.35 -40.35
C ARG A 332 44.44 2.18 -40.61
N ILE A 333 44.65 3.30 -39.91
CA ILE A 333 45.85 4.14 -40.02
C ILE A 333 46.72 3.96 -38.77
N SER A 334 47.37 2.80 -38.59
CA SER A 334 48.46 2.68 -37.60
C SER A 334 49.32 1.42 -37.71
N TYR A 335 49.55 0.85 -38.90
CA TYR A 335 50.63 -0.14 -39.08
C TYR A 335 51.23 -0.06 -40.49
N ALA A 336 52.01 0.98 -40.74
CA ALA A 336 52.95 1.05 -41.87
C ALA A 336 54.05 2.08 -41.56
N SER A 337 54.93 1.76 -40.61
CA SER A 337 56.31 2.31 -40.56
C SER A 337 57.14 1.53 -39.55
N ALA A 338 57.66 0.39 -40.01
CA ALA A 338 58.85 -0.29 -39.49
C ALA A 338 59.23 -1.36 -40.53
N ASP A 339 59.91 -0.92 -41.58
CA ASP A 339 61.08 -1.55 -42.23
C ASP A 339 61.40 -0.83 -43.56
#